data_AF-A0A8H4QQD8-F1
#
_entry.id   AF-A0A8H4QQD8-F1
#
_cell.length_a   1.000
_cell.length_b   1.000
_cell.length_c   1.000
_cell.angle_alpha   90.00
_cell.angle_beta   90.00
_cell.angle_gamma   90.00
#
_symmetry.space_group_name_H-M   'P 1'
#
loop_
_entity.id
_entity.type
_entity.pdbx_description
1 polymer ?
#
loop_
_entity_poly.entity_id
_entity_poly.type
_entity_poly.pdbx_seq_one_letter_code
_entity_poly.pdbx_strand_id
1 'polypeptide(L)'
;MPSQTSSNGPNWVQALGSTYNVAGTKVFNLASGGATIDAALVPPFEPTVLSIVDQVNQFKEFLAPKPSGAQWSGNNSLFAIWIGINDVGNSFPWTNITQPQFYTVLMNRLTTQLDELYANGARSFLFLTVPPTDRAPLFLQQGPAVVAKLRPLLTNFNAQLRATALKFQMKHRDIQQAIVFDTQPVFNTLLDNGNTFGFVNTTGFCEAYENGTPSQTTQIPPCAPVSNYFWLNSLHPLFTVHNSLALSISTTLST
;
A
#
# COMPACT_ATOMS: atom_id res chain seq x y z
N MET A 1 -7.09 -16.22 -9.28
CA MET A 1 -6.21 -17.00 -8.39
C MET A 1 -6.05 -16.22 -7.09
N PRO A 2 -6.16 -16.80 -5.89
CA PRO A 2 -5.63 -16.11 -4.72
C PRO A 2 -4.11 -16.12 -4.89
N SER A 3 -3.54 -14.98 -5.27
CA SER A 3 -2.10 -14.79 -5.34
C SER A 3 -1.51 -15.00 -3.94
N GLN A 4 -0.36 -15.67 -3.85
CA GLN A 4 0.45 -15.61 -2.63
C GLN A 4 0.63 -14.13 -2.26
N THR A 5 0.28 -13.76 -1.03
CA THR A 5 0.49 -12.41 -0.53
C THR A 5 1.74 -12.39 0.35
N SER A 6 2.35 -11.22 0.50
CA SER A 6 3.41 -11.01 1.49
C SER A 6 2.90 -10.79 2.91
N SER A 7 1.68 -11.28 3.24
CA SER A 7 1.05 -11.10 4.57
C SER A 7 0.68 -12.40 5.28
N ASN A 8 1.03 -13.56 4.70
CA ASN A 8 0.68 -14.89 5.23
C ASN A 8 -0.85 -15.07 5.42
N GLY A 9 -1.63 -14.49 4.51
CA GLY A 9 -3.10 -14.49 4.54
C GLY A 9 -3.69 -13.45 3.56
N PRO A 10 -4.98 -13.10 3.67
CA PRO A 10 -5.54 -12.02 2.87
C PRO A 10 -4.87 -10.67 3.18
N ASN A 11 -4.44 -9.96 2.14
CA ASN A 11 -4.03 -8.56 2.29
C ASN A 11 -5.26 -7.65 2.45
N TRP A 12 -5.04 -6.36 2.70
CA TRP A 12 -6.12 -5.40 3.00
C TRP A 12 -7.20 -5.34 1.91
N VAL A 13 -6.84 -5.41 0.61
CA VAL A 13 -7.81 -5.33 -0.48
C VAL A 13 -8.61 -6.62 -0.62
N GLN A 14 -7.98 -7.78 -0.38
CA GLN A 14 -8.69 -9.06 -0.31
C GLN A 14 -9.62 -9.11 0.90
N ALA A 15 -9.19 -8.61 2.07
CA ALA A 15 -10.02 -8.52 3.27
C ALA A 15 -11.21 -7.56 3.09
N LEU A 16 -11.01 -6.42 2.41
CA LEU A 16 -12.09 -5.48 2.08
C LEU A 16 -13.15 -6.13 1.18
N GLY A 17 -12.71 -6.89 0.16
CA GLY A 17 -13.63 -7.57 -0.77
C GLY A 17 -14.31 -8.81 -0.20
N SER A 18 -13.71 -9.49 0.78
CA SER A 18 -14.24 -10.75 1.34
C SER A 18 -14.90 -10.58 2.71
N THR A 19 -14.15 -10.12 3.71
CA THR A 19 -14.60 -10.02 5.11
C THR A 19 -15.61 -8.90 5.31
N TYR A 20 -15.34 -7.72 4.76
CA TYR A 20 -16.19 -6.54 4.95
C TYR A 20 -17.24 -6.36 3.86
N ASN A 21 -17.20 -7.22 2.83
CA ASN A 21 -18.15 -7.35 1.73
C ASN A 21 -18.90 -6.05 1.42
N VAL A 22 -18.15 -5.03 1.01
CA VAL A 22 -18.69 -3.74 0.59
C VAL A 22 -19.53 -4.01 -0.67
N ALA A 23 -20.80 -4.38 -0.49
CA ALA A 23 -21.81 -4.73 -1.49
C ALA A 23 -21.33 -5.47 -2.75
N GLY A 24 -21.04 -6.78 -2.68
CA GLY A 24 -20.86 -7.61 -3.89
C GLY A 24 -19.73 -7.16 -4.83
N THR A 25 -18.78 -6.40 -4.30
CA THR A 25 -17.67 -5.79 -5.05
C THR A 25 -16.72 -6.87 -5.56
N LYS A 26 -16.43 -6.84 -6.86
CA LYS A 26 -15.36 -7.64 -7.47
C LYS A 26 -14.04 -6.89 -7.37
N VAL A 27 -13.00 -7.57 -6.88
CA VAL A 27 -11.64 -7.03 -6.80
C VAL A 27 -10.83 -7.46 -8.01
N PHE A 28 -10.31 -6.47 -8.75
CA PHE A 28 -9.31 -6.68 -9.80
C PHE A 28 -7.98 -6.12 -9.31
N ASN A 29 -7.07 -7.01 -8.88
CA ASN A 29 -5.79 -6.62 -8.31
C ASN A 29 -4.71 -6.60 -9.38
N LEU A 30 -4.23 -5.41 -9.74
CA LEU A 30 -3.08 -5.21 -10.64
C LEU A 30 -1.77 -4.93 -9.87
N ALA A 31 -1.79 -4.93 -8.54
CA ALA A 31 -0.60 -4.59 -7.75
C ALA A 31 0.52 -5.62 -7.93
N SER A 32 1.75 -5.12 -8.08
CA SER A 32 2.98 -5.91 -8.10
C SER A 32 3.81 -5.64 -6.84
N GLY A 33 4.29 -6.71 -6.18
CA GLY A 33 5.15 -6.57 -5.00
C GLY A 33 6.47 -5.88 -5.36
N GLY A 34 6.87 -4.88 -4.58
CA GLY A 34 8.07 -4.08 -4.86
C GLY A 34 7.87 -2.92 -5.85
N ALA A 35 6.66 -2.73 -6.37
CA ALA A 35 6.37 -1.67 -7.34
C ALA A 35 6.73 -0.28 -6.81
N THR A 36 7.25 0.54 -7.73
CA THR A 36 7.44 2.00 -7.59
C THR A 36 6.47 2.73 -8.51
N ILE A 37 6.42 4.06 -8.43
CA ILE A 37 5.57 4.86 -9.32
C ILE A 37 6.00 4.69 -10.79
N ASP A 38 7.30 4.71 -11.06
CA ASP A 38 7.89 4.49 -12.38
C ASP A 38 9.28 3.85 -12.21
N ALA A 39 9.50 2.70 -12.84
CA ALA A 39 10.77 1.97 -12.78
C ALA A 39 11.96 2.75 -13.37
N ALA A 40 11.70 3.71 -14.28
CA ALA A 40 12.72 4.59 -14.84
C ALA A 40 13.16 5.69 -13.87
N LEU A 41 12.32 6.06 -12.90
CA LEU A 41 12.64 7.05 -11.87
C LEU A 41 13.23 6.39 -10.63
N VAL A 42 12.59 5.30 -10.17
CA VAL A 42 13.06 4.50 -9.05
C VAL A 42 13.03 3.03 -9.47
N PRO A 43 14.20 2.43 -9.76
CA PRO A 43 14.27 1.01 -10.07
C PRO A 43 13.71 0.16 -8.92
N PRO A 44 12.82 -0.80 -9.20
CA PRO A 44 12.40 -1.79 -8.22
C PRO A 44 13.53 -2.79 -7.94
N PHE A 45 13.31 -3.70 -6.97
CA PHE A 45 14.32 -4.68 -6.57
C PHE A 45 14.64 -5.72 -7.67
N GLU A 46 13.70 -5.95 -8.59
CA GLU A 46 13.85 -6.82 -9.75
C GLU A 46 13.23 -6.19 -11.00
N PRO A 47 13.82 -6.36 -12.20
CA PRO A 47 13.33 -5.74 -13.44
C PRO A 47 11.98 -6.27 -13.93
N THR A 48 11.51 -7.39 -13.37
CA THR A 48 10.20 -8.00 -13.66
C THR A 48 9.06 -7.36 -12.87
N VAL A 49 9.36 -6.52 -11.89
CA VAL A 49 8.37 -5.84 -11.06
C VAL A 49 7.68 -4.73 -11.86
N LEU A 50 6.35 -4.76 -11.85
CA LEU A 50 5.52 -3.84 -12.63
C LEU A 50 5.26 -2.56 -11.83
N SER A 51 5.74 -1.42 -12.33
CA SER A 51 5.50 -0.09 -11.75
C SER A 51 4.04 0.37 -11.93
N ILE A 52 3.64 1.49 -11.33
CA ILE A 52 2.29 2.05 -11.59
C ILE A 52 2.08 2.34 -13.08
N VAL A 53 3.12 2.76 -13.81
CA VAL A 53 3.04 2.95 -15.26
C VAL A 53 2.61 1.66 -15.96
N ASP A 54 3.24 0.54 -15.61
CA ASP A 54 2.95 -0.77 -16.20
C ASP A 54 1.57 -1.27 -15.78
N GLN A 55 1.19 -1.07 -14.51
CA GLN A 55 -0.13 -1.46 -14.00
C GLN A 55 -1.26 -0.65 -14.65
N VAL A 56 -1.05 0.64 -14.95
CA VAL A 56 -2.02 1.44 -15.71
C VAL A 56 -2.09 0.99 -17.18
N ASN A 57 -0.97 0.57 -17.78
CA ASN A 57 -1.01 -0.06 -19.11
C ASN A 57 -1.81 -1.38 -19.09
N GLN A 58 -1.62 -2.23 -18.08
CA GLN A 58 -2.43 -3.44 -17.90
C GLN A 58 -3.92 -3.11 -17.70
N PHE A 59 -4.24 -2.07 -16.93
CA PHE A 59 -5.61 -1.61 -16.79
C PHE A 59 -6.19 -1.20 -18.15
N LYS A 60 -5.45 -0.42 -18.95
CA LYS A 60 -5.89 0.02 -20.29
C LYS A 60 -6.12 -1.16 -21.24
N GLU A 61 -5.30 -2.19 -21.15
CA GLU A 61 -5.41 -3.38 -21.98
C GLU A 61 -6.60 -4.27 -21.56
N PHE A 62 -6.72 -4.55 -20.26
CA PHE A 62 -7.61 -5.61 -19.78
C PHE A 62 -8.93 -5.13 -19.19
N LEU A 63 -8.96 -3.94 -18.58
CA LEU A 63 -10.10 -3.47 -17.79
C LEU A 63 -10.78 -2.25 -18.41
N ALA A 64 -10.05 -1.31 -19.02
CA ALA A 64 -10.63 -0.14 -19.68
C ALA A 64 -11.65 -0.49 -20.78
N PRO A 65 -11.47 -1.58 -21.58
CA PRO A 65 -12.47 -2.03 -22.55
C PRO A 65 -13.76 -2.57 -21.92
N LYS A 66 -13.81 -2.76 -20.59
CA LYS A 66 -14.95 -3.31 -19.85
C LYS A 66 -15.38 -4.67 -20.42
N PRO A 67 -14.55 -5.72 -20.32
CA PRO A 67 -14.90 -7.03 -20.86
C PRO A 67 -16.07 -7.64 -20.09
N SER A 68 -16.72 -8.68 -20.65
CA SER A 68 -17.91 -9.33 -20.04
C SER A 68 -17.67 -9.79 -18.59
N GLY A 69 -16.46 -10.24 -18.25
CA GLY A 69 -16.08 -10.65 -16.89
C GLY A 69 -15.83 -9.49 -15.90
N ALA A 70 -15.67 -8.27 -16.39
CA ALA A 70 -15.31 -7.07 -15.63
C ALA A 70 -16.04 -5.83 -16.16
N GLN A 71 -17.38 -5.86 -16.12
CA GLN A 71 -18.20 -4.68 -16.40
C GLN A 71 -18.09 -3.69 -15.25
N TRP A 72 -17.76 -2.43 -15.56
CA TRP A 72 -17.67 -1.34 -14.59
C TRP A 72 -17.91 0.02 -15.27
N SER A 73 -18.26 1.01 -14.47
CA SER A 73 -18.45 2.41 -14.85
C SER A 73 -17.96 3.30 -13.72
N GLY A 74 -17.66 4.57 -14.01
CA GLY A 74 -17.12 5.49 -13.01
C GLY A 74 -17.96 5.61 -11.73
N ASN A 75 -19.27 5.35 -11.79
CA ASN A 75 -20.19 5.40 -10.64
C ASN A 75 -20.34 4.09 -9.85
N ASN A 76 -19.71 2.99 -10.25
CA ASN A 76 -19.79 1.70 -9.54
C ASN A 76 -18.41 1.05 -9.33
N SER A 77 -17.33 1.83 -9.50
CA SER A 77 -15.96 1.36 -9.39
C SER A 77 -15.15 2.28 -8.48
N LEU A 78 -14.24 1.70 -7.68
CA LEU A 78 -13.26 2.43 -6.88
C LEU A 78 -11.85 2.04 -7.32
N PHE A 79 -11.03 3.04 -7.65
CA PHE A 79 -9.63 2.88 -8.03
C PHE A 79 -8.74 3.13 -6.81
N ALA A 80 -8.28 2.05 -6.18
CA ALA A 80 -7.49 2.13 -4.97
C ALA A 80 -5.98 1.99 -5.24
N ILE A 81 -5.19 2.94 -4.72
CA ILE A 81 -3.76 3.08 -5.00
C ILE A 81 -3.00 3.16 -3.68
N TRP A 82 -2.16 2.16 -3.41
CA TRP A 82 -1.21 2.17 -2.30
C TRP A 82 0.20 1.99 -2.83
N ILE A 83 0.90 3.10 -3.00
CA ILE A 83 2.24 3.17 -3.59
C ILE A 83 3.10 4.17 -2.81
N GLY A 84 4.42 4.12 -2.98
CA GLY A 84 5.36 5.03 -2.33
C GLY A 84 6.27 4.37 -1.30
N ILE A 85 5.92 3.17 -0.80
CA ILE A 85 6.76 2.42 0.15
C ILE A 85 8.16 2.18 -0.46
N ASN A 86 8.19 1.64 -1.68
CA ASN A 86 9.45 1.33 -2.38
C ASN A 86 10.09 2.59 -2.96
N ASP A 87 9.32 3.59 -3.38
CA ASP A 87 9.86 4.87 -3.86
C ASP A 87 10.68 5.56 -2.77
N VAL A 88 10.10 5.71 -1.57
CA VAL A 88 10.80 6.29 -0.41
C VAL A 88 11.90 5.35 0.07
N GLY A 89 11.61 4.06 0.23
CA GLY A 89 12.55 3.06 0.75
C GLY A 89 13.80 2.87 -0.11
N ASN A 90 13.69 2.97 -1.43
CA ASN A 90 14.83 2.80 -2.34
C ASN A 90 15.61 4.10 -2.54
N SER A 91 14.95 5.27 -2.46
CA SER A 91 15.56 6.57 -2.78
C SER A 91 16.01 7.41 -1.57
N PHE A 92 15.56 7.10 -0.35
CA PHE A 92 16.06 7.79 0.85
C PHE A 92 17.58 7.71 1.07
N PRO A 93 18.33 6.66 0.67
CA PRO A 93 19.76 6.62 0.89
C PRO A 93 20.53 7.37 -0.20
N TRP A 94 19.90 7.73 -1.32
CA TRP A 94 20.56 8.41 -2.45
C TRP A 94 21.11 9.77 -2.06
N THR A 95 22.29 10.10 -2.59
CA THR A 95 23.04 11.33 -2.28
C THR A 95 23.12 12.31 -3.47
N ASN A 96 22.71 11.87 -4.66
CA ASN A 96 22.71 12.64 -5.89
C ASN A 96 21.39 13.39 -6.16
N ILE A 97 20.44 13.36 -5.22
CA ILE A 97 19.14 14.01 -5.31
C ILE A 97 18.80 14.74 -4.01
N THR A 98 17.88 15.71 -4.10
CA THR A 98 17.15 16.23 -2.93
C THR A 98 15.80 15.53 -2.85
N GLN A 99 15.61 14.65 -1.87
CA GLN A 99 14.42 13.77 -1.80
C GLN A 99 13.09 14.54 -1.88
N PRO A 100 12.84 15.65 -1.14
CA PRO A 100 11.59 16.39 -1.29
C PRO A 100 11.31 16.88 -2.72
N GLN A 101 12.32 17.36 -3.44
CA GLN A 101 12.18 17.81 -4.83
C GLN A 101 11.97 16.61 -5.77
N PHE A 102 12.70 15.51 -5.54
CA PHE A 102 12.54 14.28 -6.30
C PHE A 102 11.15 13.66 -6.10
N TYR A 103 10.59 13.71 -4.89
CA TYR A 103 9.21 13.26 -4.64
C TYR A 103 8.20 14.10 -5.40
N THR A 104 8.46 15.38 -5.66
CA THR A 104 7.61 16.18 -6.56
C THR A 104 7.65 15.65 -8.00
N VAL A 105 8.80 15.19 -8.48
CA VAL A 105 8.91 14.51 -9.79
C VAL A 105 8.07 13.22 -9.80
N LEU A 106 8.16 12.42 -8.74
CA LEU A 106 7.36 11.21 -8.59
C LEU A 106 5.85 11.51 -8.56
N MET A 107 5.43 12.55 -7.84
CA MET A 107 4.01 12.94 -7.77
C MET A 107 3.49 13.47 -9.10
N ASN A 108 4.30 14.21 -9.85
CA ASN A 108 3.96 14.61 -11.21
C ASN A 108 3.79 13.38 -12.11
N ARG A 109 4.68 12.39 -11.97
CA ARG A 109 4.58 11.14 -12.73
C ARG A 109 3.35 10.33 -12.33
N LEU A 110 3.04 10.22 -11.04
CA LEU A 110 1.81 9.60 -10.57
C LEU A 110 0.58 10.31 -11.16
N THR A 111 0.58 11.66 -11.17
CA THR A 111 -0.52 12.45 -11.75
C THR A 111 -0.77 12.10 -13.21
N THR A 112 0.27 11.86 -14.03
CA THR A 112 0.05 11.45 -15.43
C THR A 112 -0.66 10.10 -15.50
N GLN A 113 -0.38 9.18 -14.59
CA GLN A 113 -1.05 7.87 -14.53
C GLN A 113 -2.50 8.00 -14.05
N LEU A 114 -2.78 8.92 -13.11
CA LEU A 114 -4.15 9.23 -12.70
C LEU A 114 -4.96 9.84 -13.84
N ASP A 115 -4.35 10.72 -14.64
CA ASP A 115 -4.98 11.30 -15.83
C ASP A 115 -5.33 10.21 -16.87
N GLU A 116 -4.47 9.21 -17.07
CA GLU A 116 -4.76 8.06 -17.94
C GLU A 116 -5.94 7.22 -17.45
N LEU A 117 -5.99 6.91 -16.14
CA LEU A 117 -7.13 6.20 -15.54
C LEU A 117 -8.43 7.00 -15.71
N TYR A 118 -8.38 8.29 -15.45
CA TYR A 118 -9.51 9.20 -15.61
C TYR A 118 -10.00 9.27 -17.06
N ALA A 119 -9.07 9.41 -18.03
CA ALA A 119 -9.40 9.43 -19.45
C ALA A 119 -10.11 8.14 -19.91
N ASN A 120 -9.86 7.02 -19.22
CA ASN A 120 -10.47 5.72 -19.47
C ASN A 120 -11.71 5.43 -18.62
N GLY A 121 -12.25 6.43 -17.91
CA GLY A 121 -13.56 6.37 -17.25
C GLY A 121 -13.53 6.21 -15.73
N ALA A 122 -12.35 6.16 -15.10
CA ALA A 122 -12.24 6.16 -13.64
C ALA A 122 -12.74 7.48 -13.04
N ARG A 123 -13.56 7.43 -11.98
CA ARG A 123 -14.14 8.62 -11.34
C ARG A 123 -14.06 8.66 -9.81
N SER A 124 -13.81 7.52 -9.17
CA SER A 124 -13.69 7.42 -7.72
C SER A 124 -12.34 6.81 -7.38
N PHE A 125 -11.57 7.51 -6.56
CA PHE A 125 -10.20 7.14 -6.20
C PHE A 125 -10.03 7.06 -4.68
N LEU A 126 -9.22 6.10 -4.26
CA LEU A 126 -8.76 5.94 -2.88
C LEU A 126 -7.23 5.86 -2.88
N PHE A 127 -6.57 6.76 -2.17
CA PHE A 127 -5.13 6.77 -1.98
C PHE A 127 -4.79 6.38 -0.55
N LEU A 128 -3.84 5.48 -0.35
CA LEU A 128 -3.33 5.15 0.98
C LEU A 128 -1.97 5.83 1.17
N THR A 129 -1.80 6.53 2.30
CA THR A 129 -0.49 7.08 2.66
C THR A 129 0.52 5.96 2.93
N VAL A 130 1.81 6.26 2.76
CA VAL A 130 2.89 5.36 3.15
C VAL A 130 2.81 5.16 4.68
N PRO A 131 2.74 3.90 5.16
CA PRO A 131 2.71 3.59 6.59
C PRO A 131 4.01 4.04 7.29
N PRO A 132 4.09 4.02 8.63
CA PRO A 132 5.31 4.37 9.37
C PRO A 132 6.39 3.31 9.19
N THR A 133 6.96 3.21 8.00
CA THR A 133 7.99 2.22 7.65
C THR A 133 9.27 2.46 8.44
N ASP A 134 9.50 3.66 9.00
CA ASP A 134 10.57 3.93 9.95
C ASP A 134 10.48 3.09 11.23
N ARG A 135 9.34 2.43 11.48
CA ARG A 135 9.13 1.47 12.57
C ARG A 135 9.21 0.01 12.14
N ALA A 136 9.42 -0.28 10.87
CA ALA A 136 9.58 -1.65 10.39
C ALA A 136 10.95 -2.22 10.81
N PRO A 137 11.04 -3.53 11.12
CA PRO A 137 12.31 -4.16 11.53
C PRO A 137 13.47 -3.86 10.59
N LEU A 138 13.21 -3.82 9.27
CA LEU A 138 14.18 -3.48 8.22
C LEU A 138 14.93 -2.18 8.51
N PHE A 139 14.23 -1.12 8.93
CA PHE A 139 14.83 0.19 9.18
C PHE A 139 15.31 0.34 10.62
N LEU A 140 14.65 -0.31 11.57
CA LEU A 140 15.10 -0.34 12.97
C LEU A 140 16.48 -0.99 13.11
N GLN A 141 16.72 -2.11 12.41
CA GLN A 141 18.01 -2.83 12.45
C GLN A 141 19.16 -2.03 11.83
N GLN A 142 18.88 -1.08 10.94
CA GLN A 142 19.90 -0.19 10.36
C GLN A 142 20.30 0.96 11.31
N GLY A 143 19.62 1.10 12.44
CA GLY A 143 19.99 2.00 13.52
C GLY A 143 19.28 3.36 13.51
N PRO A 144 19.40 4.12 14.63
CA PRO A 144 18.61 5.31 14.88
C PRO A 144 18.85 6.45 13.88
N ALA A 145 20.05 6.54 13.30
CA ALA A 145 20.36 7.55 12.29
C ALA A 145 19.55 7.35 10.99
N VAL A 146 19.34 6.09 10.58
CA VAL A 146 18.50 5.76 9.41
C VAL A 146 17.05 6.09 9.68
N VAL A 147 16.52 5.70 10.84
CA VAL A 147 15.15 6.02 11.28
C VAL A 147 14.94 7.54 11.31
N ALA A 148 15.88 8.30 11.89
CA ALA A 148 15.82 9.75 11.98
C ALA A 148 15.85 10.43 10.60
N LYS A 149 16.59 9.88 9.63
CA LYS A 149 16.62 10.36 8.25
C LYS A 149 15.32 10.04 7.50
N LEU A 150 14.77 8.84 7.68
CA LEU A 150 13.61 8.36 6.95
C LEU A 150 12.30 9.05 7.36
N ARG A 151 12.09 9.27 8.66
CA ARG A 151 10.85 9.84 9.21
C ARG A 151 10.40 11.16 8.55
N PRO A 152 11.23 12.21 8.42
CA PRO A 152 10.80 13.45 7.75
C PRO A 152 10.50 13.25 6.26
N LEU A 153 11.13 12.27 5.62
CA LEU A 153 10.89 11.94 4.21
C LEU A 153 9.53 11.24 4.01
N LEU A 154 9.14 10.36 4.93
CA LEU A 154 7.79 9.77 4.94
C LEU A 154 6.72 10.84 5.13
N THR A 155 6.91 11.75 6.09
CA THR A 155 6.02 12.90 6.30
C THR A 155 5.90 13.75 5.04
N ASN A 156 7.03 14.06 4.40
CA ASN A 156 7.06 14.87 3.19
C ASN A 156 6.35 14.17 2.02
N PHE A 157 6.65 12.90 1.74
CA PHE A 157 6.01 12.14 0.68
C PHE A 157 4.49 12.06 0.87
N ASN A 158 4.03 11.75 2.10
CA ASN A 158 2.62 11.68 2.43
C ASN A 158 1.91 13.04 2.34
N ALA A 159 2.59 14.14 2.66
CA ALA A 159 2.05 15.49 2.46
C ALA A 159 1.90 15.80 0.96
N GLN A 160 2.88 15.44 0.14
CA GLN A 160 2.79 15.63 -1.30
C GLN A 160 1.71 14.74 -1.94
N LEU A 161 1.53 13.50 -1.50
CA LEU A 161 0.44 12.63 -1.96
C LEU A 161 -0.94 13.27 -1.70
N ARG A 162 -1.15 13.82 -0.50
CA ARG A 162 -2.40 14.54 -0.16
C ARG A 162 -2.61 15.74 -1.08
N ALA A 163 -1.58 16.54 -1.31
CA ALA A 163 -1.66 17.68 -2.22
C ALA A 163 -1.93 17.24 -3.67
N THR A 164 -1.35 16.13 -4.11
CA THR A 164 -1.58 15.54 -5.44
C THR A 164 -3.03 15.10 -5.61
N ALA A 165 -3.59 14.35 -4.65
CA ALA A 165 -4.99 13.93 -4.69
C ALA A 165 -5.95 15.13 -4.74
N LEU A 166 -5.71 16.16 -3.92
CA LEU A 166 -6.51 17.38 -3.93
C LEU A 166 -6.43 18.12 -5.27
N LYS A 167 -5.22 18.31 -5.81
CA LYS A 167 -5.02 18.94 -7.13
C LYS A 167 -5.69 18.15 -8.24
N PHE A 168 -5.59 16.83 -8.20
CA PHE A 168 -6.24 15.95 -9.17
C PHE A 168 -7.76 16.08 -9.12
N GLN A 169 -8.36 16.10 -7.92
CA GLN A 169 -9.80 16.34 -7.74
C GLN A 169 -10.23 17.72 -8.26
N MET A 170 -9.45 18.78 -8.01
CA MET A 170 -9.78 20.12 -8.51
C MET A 170 -9.62 20.26 -10.03
N LYS A 171 -8.71 19.48 -10.65
CA LYS A 171 -8.44 19.51 -12.09
C LYS A 171 -9.61 18.93 -12.91
N HIS A 172 -10.29 17.91 -12.39
CA HIS A 172 -11.29 17.13 -13.13
C HIS A 172 -12.70 17.31 -12.56
N ARG A 173 -13.62 17.83 -13.38
CA ARG A 173 -14.93 18.32 -12.91
C ARG A 173 -15.93 17.24 -12.53
N ASP A 174 -15.79 16.02 -13.03
CA ASP A 174 -16.72 14.91 -12.80
C ASP A 174 -16.13 13.78 -11.93
N ILE A 175 -14.98 14.02 -11.27
CA ILE A 175 -14.50 13.14 -10.19
C ILE A 175 -15.55 13.13 -9.09
N GLN A 176 -15.98 11.93 -8.71
CA GLN A 176 -16.94 11.73 -7.63
C GLN A 176 -16.24 11.86 -6.27
N GLN A 177 -15.05 11.25 -6.15
CA GLN A 177 -14.23 11.35 -4.95
C GLN A 177 -12.76 11.05 -5.22
N ALA A 178 -11.87 11.70 -4.47
CA ALA A 178 -10.45 11.38 -4.39
C ALA A 178 -10.03 11.36 -2.92
N ILE A 179 -10.33 10.25 -2.24
CA ILE A 179 -10.12 10.12 -0.79
C ILE A 179 -8.67 9.75 -0.52
N VAL A 180 -8.03 10.42 0.44
CA VAL A 180 -6.75 9.98 0.99
C VAL A 180 -6.99 9.37 2.36
N PHE A 181 -6.84 8.05 2.47
CA PHE A 181 -6.86 7.33 3.73
C PHE A 181 -5.46 7.37 4.35
N ASP A 182 -5.36 7.96 5.53
CA ASP A 182 -4.09 7.99 6.26
C ASP A 182 -3.86 6.67 7.01
N THR A 183 -2.84 5.92 6.61
CA THR A 183 -2.47 4.65 7.23
C THR A 183 -1.71 4.85 8.54
N GLN A 184 -1.13 6.04 8.76
CA GLN A 184 -0.30 6.35 9.94
C GLN A 184 -1.03 6.11 11.28
N PRO A 185 -2.26 6.61 11.51
CA PRO A 185 -2.95 6.40 12.79
C PRO A 185 -3.23 4.94 13.10
N VAL A 186 -3.62 4.14 12.10
CA VAL A 186 -3.91 2.72 12.27
C VAL A 186 -2.65 1.96 12.69
N PHE A 187 -1.56 2.13 11.93
CA PHE A 187 -0.30 1.45 12.23
C PHE A 187 0.27 1.88 13.57
N ASN A 188 0.31 3.18 13.86
CA ASN A 188 0.86 3.67 15.13
C ASN A 188 0.04 3.19 16.33
N THR A 189 -1.29 3.19 16.24
CA THR A 189 -2.15 2.68 17.32
C THR A 189 -1.85 1.21 17.63
N LEU A 190 -1.72 0.38 16.59
CA LEU A 190 -1.42 -1.04 16.76
C LEU A 190 -0.01 -1.28 17.31
N LEU A 191 1.00 -0.55 16.80
CA LEU A 191 2.39 -0.69 17.22
C LEU A 191 2.62 -0.17 18.66
N ASP A 192 1.97 0.93 19.04
CA ASP A 192 2.09 1.54 20.37
C ASP A 192 1.37 0.72 21.45
N ASN A 193 0.32 -0.02 21.07
CA ASN A 193 -0.49 -0.81 21.98
C ASN A 193 -0.35 -2.32 21.71
N GLY A 194 0.84 -2.76 21.31
CA GLY A 194 1.09 -4.12 20.83
C GLY A 194 0.52 -5.22 21.73
N ASN A 195 0.82 -5.15 23.03
CA ASN A 195 0.35 -6.11 24.03
C ASN A 195 -1.18 -6.14 24.14
N THR A 196 -1.84 -4.98 24.09
CA THR A 196 -3.32 -4.87 24.14
C THR A 196 -3.97 -5.58 22.96
N PHE A 197 -3.34 -5.53 21.79
CA PHE A 197 -3.79 -6.22 20.59
C PHE A 197 -3.27 -7.66 20.48
N GLY A 198 -2.56 -8.17 21.50
CA GLY A 198 -2.04 -9.54 21.54
C GLY A 198 -0.76 -9.77 20.73
N PHE A 199 -0.09 -8.71 20.28
CA PHE A 199 1.19 -8.82 19.58
C PHE A 199 2.31 -9.14 20.57
N VAL A 200 3.05 -10.23 20.33
CA VAL A 200 4.22 -10.61 21.13
C VAL A 200 5.48 -9.84 20.73
N ASN A 201 5.50 -9.26 19.53
CA ASN A 201 6.61 -8.44 19.03
C ASN A 201 6.12 -7.44 17.97
N THR A 202 6.48 -6.16 18.16
CA THR A 202 6.18 -5.05 17.24
C THR A 202 7.43 -4.40 16.62
N THR A 203 8.63 -4.83 16.99
CA THR A 203 9.91 -4.30 16.49
C THR A 203 10.74 -5.33 15.72
N GLY A 204 10.32 -6.60 15.74
CA GLY A 204 10.90 -7.72 15.03
C GLY A 204 9.83 -8.71 14.56
N PHE A 205 10.29 -9.83 14.03
CA PHE A 205 9.47 -10.92 13.49
C PHE A 205 10.08 -12.27 13.90
N CYS A 206 9.34 -13.35 13.67
CA CYS A 206 9.89 -14.70 13.79
C CYS A 206 10.50 -15.12 12.44
N GLU A 207 11.81 -15.36 12.39
CA GLU A 207 12.52 -15.75 11.16
C GLU A 207 11.92 -17.02 10.53
N ALA A 208 11.47 -17.98 11.34
CA ALA A 208 10.83 -19.20 10.84
C ALA A 208 9.52 -18.94 10.04
N TYR A 209 8.93 -17.75 10.13
CA TYR A 209 7.71 -17.37 9.42
C TYR A 209 7.95 -16.38 8.29
N GLU A 210 9.18 -15.89 8.07
CA GLU A 210 9.45 -14.71 7.23
C GLU A 210 9.04 -14.89 5.75
N ASN A 211 9.03 -16.13 5.28
CA ASN A 211 8.65 -16.54 3.93
C ASN A 211 7.20 -17.08 3.86
N GLY A 212 6.39 -16.81 4.88
CA GLY A 212 5.06 -17.37 5.03
C GLY A 212 5.05 -18.71 5.75
N THR A 213 3.83 -19.21 6.02
CA THR A 213 3.57 -20.42 6.79
C THR A 213 2.47 -21.25 6.12
N PRO A 214 2.36 -22.56 6.42
CA PRO A 214 1.31 -23.40 5.85
C PRO A 214 -0.13 -22.95 6.18
N SER A 215 -0.33 -22.25 7.30
CA SER A 215 -1.65 -21.78 7.73
C SER A 215 -1.57 -20.55 8.62
N GLN A 216 -2.65 -19.77 8.68
CA GLN A 216 -2.75 -18.60 9.56
C GLN A 216 -2.68 -18.91 11.07
N THR A 217 -2.80 -20.19 11.44
CA THR A 217 -2.71 -20.69 12.82
C THR A 217 -1.39 -21.42 13.08
N THR A 218 -0.43 -21.39 12.16
CA THR A 218 0.84 -22.08 12.31
C THR A 218 1.59 -21.59 13.56
N GLN A 219 2.13 -22.56 14.31
CA GLN A 219 3.03 -22.33 15.42
C GLN A 219 4.22 -23.27 15.31
N ILE A 220 5.43 -22.73 15.26
CA ILE A 220 6.70 -23.46 15.24
C ILE A 220 7.50 -23.00 16.48
N PRO A 221 7.64 -23.85 17.52
CA PRO A 221 8.47 -23.52 18.67
C PRO A 221 9.90 -23.16 18.24
N PRO A 222 10.54 -22.13 18.83
CA PRO A 222 10.11 -21.39 20.02
C PRO A 222 9.20 -20.18 19.75
N CYS A 223 8.79 -19.93 18.50
CA CYS A 223 7.93 -18.80 18.19
C CYS A 223 6.49 -18.98 18.71
N ALA A 224 5.85 -17.86 19.05
CA ALA A 224 4.42 -17.82 19.29
C ALA A 224 3.65 -18.17 18.00
N PRO A 225 2.33 -18.40 18.04
CA PRO A 225 1.53 -18.53 16.83
C PRO A 225 1.76 -17.35 15.88
N VAL A 226 1.81 -17.60 14.57
CA VAL A 226 2.11 -16.55 13.57
C VAL A 226 1.17 -15.34 13.67
N SER A 227 -0.11 -15.57 13.99
CA SER A 227 -1.12 -14.53 14.22
C SER A 227 -0.79 -13.54 15.34
N ASN A 228 0.12 -13.88 16.25
CA ASN A 228 0.51 -13.06 17.39
C ASN A 228 1.68 -12.11 17.07
N TYR A 229 2.18 -12.07 15.83
CA TYR A 229 3.20 -11.09 15.43
C TYR A 229 2.55 -9.92 14.68
N PHE A 230 3.18 -8.75 14.78
CA PHE A 230 2.79 -7.62 13.93
C PHE A 230 3.38 -7.77 12.51
N TRP A 231 4.68 -8.08 12.46
CA TRP A 231 5.46 -8.20 11.23
C TRP A 231 5.61 -9.67 10.83
N LEU A 232 5.36 -9.98 9.56
CA LEU A 232 5.66 -11.28 8.97
C LEU A 232 7.17 -11.44 8.77
N ASN A 233 7.77 -10.43 8.14
CA ASN A 233 9.21 -10.34 7.86
C ASN A 233 9.70 -8.91 8.15
N SER A 234 10.88 -8.56 7.63
CA SER A 234 11.51 -7.28 7.95
C SER A 234 10.70 -6.04 7.55
N LEU A 235 9.74 -6.14 6.62
CA LEU A 235 8.99 -5.00 6.12
C LEU A 235 7.47 -5.19 6.07
N HIS A 236 6.99 -6.42 5.92
CA HIS A 236 5.58 -6.67 5.64
C HIS A 236 4.79 -7.00 6.91
N PRO A 237 3.66 -6.32 7.16
CA PRO A 237 2.79 -6.65 8.29
C PRO A 237 1.95 -7.90 7.99
N LEU A 238 1.51 -8.58 9.04
CA LEU A 238 0.69 -9.78 8.92
C LEU A 238 -0.76 -9.49 8.49
N PHE A 239 -1.45 -10.54 8.03
CA PHE A 239 -2.86 -10.49 7.64
C PHE A 239 -3.77 -9.91 8.74
N THR A 240 -3.41 -10.04 10.03
CA THR A 240 -4.13 -9.45 11.16
C THR A 240 -4.10 -7.92 11.11
N VAL A 241 -2.93 -7.34 10.84
CA VAL A 241 -2.76 -5.89 10.65
C VAL A 241 -3.45 -5.42 9.38
N HIS A 242 -3.34 -6.18 8.29
CA HIS A 242 -4.08 -5.90 7.05
C HIS A 242 -5.60 -5.92 7.26
N ASN A 243 -6.12 -6.81 8.11
CA ASN A 243 -7.53 -6.87 8.44
C ASN A 243 -7.99 -5.64 9.24
N SER A 244 -7.20 -5.19 10.21
CA SER A 244 -7.47 -3.94 10.94
C SER A 244 -7.48 -2.72 10.02
N LEU A 245 -6.53 -2.66 9.07
CA LEU A 245 -6.50 -1.61 8.06
C LEU A 245 -7.74 -1.66 7.15
N ALA A 246 -8.12 -2.85 6.69
CA ALA A 246 -9.31 -3.04 5.86
C ALA A 246 -10.60 -2.64 6.58
N LEU A 247 -10.73 -2.94 7.87
CA LEU A 247 -11.84 -2.47 8.70
C LEU A 247 -11.91 -0.94 8.72
N SER A 248 -10.80 -0.27 9.03
CA SER A 248 -10.75 1.19 9.10
C SER A 248 -11.09 1.84 7.76
N ILE A 249 -10.58 1.28 6.64
CA ILE A 249 -10.91 1.75 5.29
C ILE A 249 -12.40 1.54 5.01
N SER A 250 -12.96 0.37 5.34
CA SER A 250 -14.38 0.08 5.15
C SER A 250 -15.26 1.08 5.90
N THR A 251 -14.89 1.46 7.12
CA THR A 251 -15.59 2.50 7.88
C THR A 251 -15.52 3.85 7.17
N THR A 252 -14.34 4.27 6.70
CA THR A 252 -14.17 5.53 5.95
C THR A 252 -14.95 5.56 4.63
N LEU A 253 -15.09 4.43 3.95
CA LEU A 253 -15.85 4.36 2.69
C LEU A 253 -17.37 4.29 2.91
N SER A 254 -17.83 4.07 4.14
CA SER A 254 -19.26 3.96 4.48
C SER A 254 -19.84 5.26 5.04
N THR A 255 -19.02 6.30 5.22
CA THR A 255 -19.41 7.64 5.70
C THR A 255 -19.49 8.63 4.55
#